data_AF-A0A8I2K4N0-F1
#
_entry.id   AF-A0A8I2K4N0-F1
#
_cell.length_a   1.000
_cell.length_b   1.000
_cell.length_c   1.000
_cell.angle_alpha   90.00
_cell.angle_beta   90.00
_cell.angle_gamma   90.00
#
_symmetry.space_group_name_H-M   'P 1'
#
loop_
_entity.id
_entity.type
_entity.pdbx_description
1 polymer ?
#
loop_
_entity_poly.entity_id
_entity_poly.type
_entity_poly.pdbx_seq_one_letter_code
_entity_poly.pdbx_strand_id
1 'polypeptide(L)'
;MGKYFNTAGLCFPDEHYMVDPLSRLRKVENLIARKRYFTIHAPRQTGKTTYLHAVSRKLNTEGKYISLAVSFERAGYNSISVDEANRKIIHNIYSASVEQLAKKYWPENPKGRKYLDLKEYLQTWARAQSDPIVLFIDEIDSLMNDVLISVLRQLRDGYQSRPGHFPSSVALVGLRDVRDYKVESRNGIKPLGTASPFNVKSDSLLISNFTKEEVFQLLDQHTTETGQVFPGEVKEEIFSLTQGQPWLTNALAYQIVSEILEDDYSKTITVDILNEARKQLVLRRDTHLDSLVDRLKEEWVKQIVQAIINGDSLHFDILDDHISYVRDLGIVSQTSPLEFANPIYAEIIPGVMASPIQESIPKEVQTSRFVDRDGNLDMEKVLKEFQVFYRRNSGMWLDRYEYKESAHHLLLMSYLQRLVNAGGEINHEMALGNKRIDMRVKYGNQEFALELKIKRGNYTIEEGKQQLNDYLDIIGLKEGYLVIFDPADIEWENKIYWKKTVYKNKTIIMVGL
;
A
#
# COMPACT_ATOMS: atom_id res chain seq x y z
N MET A 1 -21.06 -20.86 13.34
CA MET A 1 -20.77 -19.69 12.49
C MET A 1 -19.98 -20.22 11.31
N GLY A 2 -20.39 -19.92 10.08
CA GLY A 2 -19.64 -20.32 8.89
C GLY A 2 -18.33 -19.54 8.77
N LYS A 3 -17.53 -19.83 7.74
CA LYS A 3 -16.33 -19.05 7.45
C LYS A 3 -16.70 -17.63 7.01
N TYR A 4 -15.76 -16.71 7.21
CA TYR A 4 -15.93 -15.30 6.82
C TYR A 4 -14.67 -14.69 6.19
N PHE A 5 -14.83 -13.55 5.52
CA PHE A 5 -13.70 -12.79 4.98
C PHE A 5 -12.97 -12.06 6.11
N ASN A 6 -11.66 -12.28 6.24
CA ASN A 6 -10.90 -11.72 7.34
C ASN A 6 -10.08 -10.50 6.93
N THR A 7 -10.21 -9.41 7.70
CA THR A 7 -9.54 -8.12 7.46
C THR A 7 -8.49 -7.80 8.52
N ALA A 8 -8.29 -8.66 9.53
CA ALA A 8 -7.36 -8.41 10.62
C ALA A 8 -6.58 -9.68 11.03
N GLY A 9 -5.28 -9.51 11.28
CA GLY A 9 -4.45 -10.56 11.87
C GLY A 9 -4.26 -11.81 10.99
N LEU A 10 -4.00 -12.94 11.65
CA LEU A 10 -3.69 -14.22 11.01
C LEU A 10 -4.95 -14.84 10.40
N CYS A 11 -4.81 -15.48 9.23
CA CYS A 11 -5.92 -16.25 8.65
C CYS A 11 -5.89 -17.72 9.07
N PHE A 12 -7.03 -18.23 9.54
CA PHE A 12 -7.20 -19.62 9.95
C PHE A 12 -8.07 -20.36 8.91
N PRO A 13 -7.61 -21.49 8.34
CA PRO A 13 -8.34 -22.21 7.30
C PRO A 13 -9.73 -22.69 7.71
N ASP A 14 -9.96 -22.91 9.00
CA ASP A 14 -11.22 -23.42 9.55
C ASP A 14 -12.23 -22.30 9.85
N GLU A 15 -11.78 -21.04 9.89
CA GLU A 15 -12.60 -19.87 10.26
C GLU A 15 -12.74 -18.87 9.12
N HIS A 16 -11.77 -18.80 8.20
CA HIS A 16 -11.70 -17.75 7.20
C HIS A 16 -11.65 -18.29 5.77
N TYR A 17 -12.23 -17.53 4.84
CA TYR A 17 -11.93 -17.67 3.42
C TYR A 17 -10.50 -17.21 3.16
N MET A 18 -9.70 -18.04 2.48
CA MET A 18 -8.31 -17.70 2.20
C MET A 18 -7.78 -18.40 0.95
N VAL A 19 -6.92 -17.71 0.21
CA VAL A 19 -6.09 -18.30 -0.85
C VAL A 19 -5.06 -19.22 -0.20
N ASP A 20 -4.73 -20.35 -0.84
CA ASP A 20 -3.70 -21.26 -0.34
C ASP A 20 -2.38 -20.51 -0.11
N PRO A 21 -1.93 -20.34 1.15
CA PRO A 21 -0.69 -19.62 1.42
C PRO A 21 0.52 -20.34 0.82
N LEU A 22 0.52 -21.67 0.78
CA LEU A 22 1.68 -22.44 0.33
C LEU A 22 1.96 -22.28 -1.17
N SER A 23 0.94 -21.94 -1.96
CA SER A 23 1.08 -21.66 -3.38
C SER A 23 1.86 -20.36 -3.65
N ARG A 24 1.83 -19.40 -2.71
CA ARG A 24 2.31 -18.02 -2.87
C ARG A 24 3.83 -17.91 -3.07
N LEU A 25 4.63 -18.79 -2.44
CA LEU A 25 6.10 -18.77 -2.51
C LEU A 25 6.72 -20.17 -2.56
N ARG A 26 6.45 -20.90 -3.65
CA ARG A 26 6.95 -22.28 -3.85
C ARG A 26 8.48 -22.45 -3.75
N LYS A 27 9.26 -21.38 -3.95
CA LYS A 27 10.74 -21.43 -3.88
C LYS A 27 11.28 -21.64 -2.46
N VAL A 28 10.51 -21.32 -1.42
CA VAL A 28 10.98 -21.37 -0.02
C VAL A 28 11.44 -22.76 0.39
N GLU A 29 10.72 -23.82 -0.01
CA GLU A 29 11.08 -25.20 0.31
C GLU A 29 12.45 -25.59 -0.27
N ASN A 30 12.76 -25.14 -1.49
CA ASN A 30 14.05 -25.38 -2.12
C ASN A 30 15.19 -24.64 -1.38
N LEU A 31 14.94 -23.40 -0.94
CA LEU A 31 15.92 -22.64 -0.14
C LEU A 31 16.22 -23.33 1.19
N ILE A 32 15.19 -23.86 1.85
CA ILE A 32 15.31 -24.60 3.11
C ILE A 32 16.07 -25.92 2.89
N ALA A 33 15.73 -26.68 1.84
CA ALA A 33 16.44 -27.90 1.48
C ALA A 33 17.93 -27.65 1.18
N ARG A 34 18.24 -26.51 0.56
CA ARG A 34 19.61 -26.04 0.30
C ARG A 34 20.26 -25.34 1.49
N LYS A 35 19.61 -25.33 2.67
CA LYS A 35 20.11 -24.74 3.92
C LYS A 35 20.53 -23.28 3.74
N ARG A 36 19.72 -22.50 3.00
CA ARG A 36 20.00 -21.09 2.72
C ARG A 36 19.44 -20.20 3.82
N TYR A 37 20.13 -19.09 4.08
CA TYR A 37 19.53 -17.96 4.77
C TYR A 37 18.99 -17.02 3.70
N PHE A 38 17.77 -16.54 3.87
CA PHE A 38 17.09 -15.72 2.88
C PHE A 38 16.18 -14.71 3.54
N THR A 39 15.64 -13.79 2.75
CA THR A 39 14.67 -12.81 3.23
C THR A 39 13.37 -12.95 2.48
N ILE A 40 12.27 -12.71 3.18
CA ILE A 40 10.96 -12.51 2.58
C ILE A 40 10.55 -11.08 2.90
N HIS A 41 10.26 -10.29 1.88
CA HIS A 41 9.69 -8.96 2.06
C HIS A 41 8.32 -8.93 1.40
N ALA A 42 7.42 -8.12 1.95
CA ALA A 42 6.16 -7.82 1.31
C ALA A 42 5.55 -6.58 1.94
N PRO A 43 4.73 -5.84 1.18
CA PRO A 43 3.93 -4.76 1.73
C PRO A 43 3.08 -5.18 2.94
N ARG A 44 2.61 -4.21 3.73
CA ARG A 44 1.68 -4.46 4.84
C ARG A 44 0.43 -5.17 4.33
N GLN A 45 -0.11 -6.06 5.18
CA GLN A 45 -1.38 -6.75 4.94
C GLN A 45 -1.44 -7.59 3.64
N THR A 46 -0.33 -8.24 3.29
CA THR A 46 -0.21 -9.17 2.15
C THR A 46 -0.29 -10.65 2.54
N GLY A 47 -0.53 -10.95 3.82
CA GLY A 47 -0.61 -12.32 4.33
C GLY A 47 0.73 -12.97 4.71
N LYS A 48 1.79 -12.17 4.95
CA LYS A 48 3.12 -12.66 5.37
C LYS A 48 3.04 -13.64 6.54
N THR A 49 2.47 -13.22 7.66
CA THR A 49 2.37 -14.04 8.87
C THR A 49 1.57 -15.32 8.61
N THR A 50 0.45 -15.23 7.89
CA THR A 50 -0.33 -16.41 7.43
C THR A 50 0.53 -17.39 6.65
N TYR A 51 1.34 -16.88 5.71
CA TYR A 51 2.28 -17.68 4.94
C TYR A 51 3.31 -18.40 5.82
N LEU A 52 3.97 -17.68 6.73
CA LEU A 52 5.02 -18.25 7.58
C LEU A 52 4.50 -19.36 8.49
N HIS A 53 3.34 -19.15 9.11
CA HIS A 53 2.72 -20.16 9.96
C HIS A 53 2.30 -21.40 9.16
N ALA A 54 1.76 -21.22 7.95
CA ALA A 54 1.38 -22.33 7.08
C ALA A 54 2.60 -23.17 6.66
N VAL A 55 3.68 -22.53 6.22
CA VAL A 55 4.93 -23.22 5.86
C VAL A 55 5.52 -23.92 7.07
N SER A 56 5.56 -23.25 8.22
CA SER A 56 6.10 -23.84 9.44
C SER A 56 5.34 -25.09 9.88
N ARG A 57 4.00 -25.03 9.85
CA ARG A 57 3.13 -26.17 10.14
C ARG A 57 3.36 -27.32 9.16
N LYS A 58 3.48 -27.03 7.86
CA LYS A 58 3.78 -28.03 6.83
C LYS A 58 5.10 -28.75 7.12
N LEU A 59 6.18 -28.00 7.35
CA LEU A 59 7.51 -28.56 7.62
C LEU A 59 7.53 -29.44 8.88
N ASN A 60 6.84 -29.02 9.93
CA ASN A 60 6.71 -29.80 11.16
C ASN A 60 5.89 -31.09 10.94
N THR A 61 4.84 -31.03 10.13
CA THR A 61 3.99 -32.19 9.80
C THR A 61 4.74 -33.22 8.95
N GLU A 62 5.61 -32.78 8.04
CA GLU A 62 6.48 -33.68 7.27
C GLU A 62 7.54 -34.39 8.13
N GLY A 63 7.79 -33.90 9.36
CA GLY A 63 8.72 -34.51 10.31
C GLY A 63 10.20 -34.42 9.93
N LYS A 64 10.56 -33.61 8.93
CA LYS A 64 11.95 -33.43 8.45
C LYS A 64 12.70 -32.30 9.13
N TYR A 65 11.98 -31.37 9.75
CA TYR A 65 12.52 -30.13 10.30
C TYR A 65 11.86 -29.79 11.63
N ILE A 66 12.57 -29.03 12.46
CA ILE A 66 11.99 -28.30 13.58
C ILE A 66 11.79 -26.87 13.12
N SER A 67 10.57 -26.54 12.70
CA SER A 67 10.24 -25.23 12.15
C SER A 67 9.53 -24.35 13.15
N LEU A 68 10.04 -23.13 13.36
CA LEU A 68 9.45 -22.13 14.25
C LEU A 68 9.22 -20.82 13.49
N ALA A 69 8.00 -20.28 13.59
CA ALA A 69 7.68 -18.91 13.18
C ALA A 69 7.56 -18.03 14.42
N VAL A 70 8.30 -16.92 14.49
CA VAL A 70 8.35 -16.04 15.66
C VAL A 70 8.50 -14.58 15.24
N SER A 71 7.72 -13.68 15.84
CA SER A 71 7.86 -12.23 15.64
C SER A 71 8.88 -11.63 16.61
N PHE A 72 9.68 -10.66 16.14
CA PHE A 72 10.61 -9.89 16.97
C PHE A 72 10.06 -8.51 17.38
N GLU A 73 8.80 -8.19 17.05
CA GLU A 73 8.16 -6.89 17.31
C GLU A 73 8.25 -6.43 18.77
N ARG A 74 8.19 -7.36 19.73
CA ARG A 74 8.27 -7.05 21.17
C ARG A 74 9.59 -6.38 21.59
N ALA A 75 10.62 -6.42 20.74
CA ALA A 75 11.91 -5.77 20.94
C ALA A 75 12.09 -4.50 20.06
N GLY A 76 11.02 -3.99 19.43
CA GLY A 76 11.07 -2.92 18.44
C GLY A 76 10.74 -1.50 18.92
N TYR A 77 11.16 -1.07 20.12
CA TYR A 77 10.90 0.30 20.62
C TYR A 77 12.18 1.09 20.90
N ASN A 78 12.15 2.41 20.69
CA ASN A 78 13.32 3.30 20.57
C ASN A 78 14.28 3.30 21.79
N SER A 79 13.82 2.93 22.98
CA SER A 79 14.59 3.00 24.23
C SER A 79 15.14 1.65 24.72
N ILE A 80 14.96 0.57 23.97
CA ILE A 80 15.43 -0.75 24.37
C ILE A 80 16.95 -0.88 24.24
N SER A 81 17.61 -1.48 25.23
CA SER A 81 19.02 -1.86 25.12
C SER A 81 19.16 -3.18 24.35
N VAL A 82 20.35 -3.44 23.80
CA VAL A 82 20.64 -4.72 23.11
C VAL A 82 20.42 -5.92 24.05
N ASP A 83 20.80 -5.80 25.33
CA ASP A 83 20.63 -6.89 26.30
C ASP A 83 19.15 -7.17 26.60
N GLU A 84 18.33 -6.12 26.78
CA GLU A 84 16.90 -6.29 27.00
C GLU A 84 16.19 -6.81 25.75
N ALA A 85 16.64 -6.39 24.56
CA ALA A 85 16.14 -6.91 23.30
C ALA A 85 16.44 -8.41 23.15
N ASN A 86 17.68 -8.84 23.38
CA ASN A 86 18.07 -10.26 23.38
C ASN A 86 17.20 -11.06 24.36
N ARG A 87 17.01 -10.55 25.58
CA ARG A 87 16.15 -11.18 26.58
C ARG A 87 14.72 -11.37 26.07
N LYS A 88 14.09 -10.32 25.55
CA LYS A 88 12.71 -10.40 25.03
C LYS A 88 12.59 -11.35 23.84
N ILE A 89 13.53 -11.29 22.91
CA ILE A 89 13.60 -12.17 21.73
C ILE A 89 13.71 -13.63 22.18
N ILE A 90 14.64 -13.95 23.07
CA ILE A 90 14.88 -15.33 23.53
C ILE A 90 13.67 -15.87 24.31
N HIS A 91 13.06 -15.05 25.17
CA HIS A 91 11.81 -15.42 25.82
C HIS A 91 10.69 -15.68 24.80
N ASN A 92 10.60 -14.89 23.73
CA ASN A 92 9.59 -15.09 22.70
C ASN A 92 9.84 -16.36 21.87
N ILE A 93 11.11 -16.68 21.55
CA ILE A 93 11.49 -17.94 20.90
C ILE A 93 11.05 -19.13 21.75
N TYR A 94 11.31 -19.08 23.07
CA TYR A 94 10.86 -20.14 23.98
C TYR A 94 9.34 -20.26 24.02
N SER A 95 8.60 -19.15 24.21
CA SER A 95 7.14 -19.17 24.25
C SER A 95 6.52 -19.68 22.95
N ALA A 96 6.97 -19.19 21.79
CA ALA A 96 6.52 -19.66 20.49
C ALA A 96 6.83 -21.16 20.28
N SER A 97 7.97 -21.64 20.79
CA SER A 97 8.32 -23.07 20.73
C SER A 97 7.35 -23.91 21.55
N VAL A 98 6.94 -23.44 22.73
CA VAL A 98 5.96 -24.12 23.59
C VAL A 98 4.60 -24.24 22.89
N GLU A 99 4.21 -23.20 22.16
CA GLU A 99 2.93 -23.13 21.44
C GLU A 99 2.92 -23.94 20.15
N GLN A 100 4.02 -23.93 19.38
CA GLN A 100 4.05 -24.45 18.01
C GLN A 100 4.74 -25.81 17.86
N LEU A 101 5.58 -26.20 18.82
CA LEU A 101 6.41 -27.41 18.72
C LEU A 101 6.03 -28.45 19.78
N ALA A 102 6.25 -29.72 19.43
CA ALA A 102 6.19 -30.80 20.41
C ALA A 102 7.26 -30.62 21.51
N LYS A 103 6.93 -31.01 22.75
CA LYS A 103 7.76 -30.81 23.95
C LYS A 103 9.23 -31.26 23.80
N LYS A 104 9.48 -32.33 23.04
CA LYS A 104 10.84 -32.85 22.78
C LYS A 104 11.74 -31.87 22.00
N TYR A 105 11.14 -30.93 21.27
CA TYR A 105 11.83 -29.97 20.42
C TYR A 105 12.00 -28.59 21.08
N TRP A 106 11.51 -28.39 22.30
CA TRP A 106 11.61 -27.11 22.98
C TRP A 106 13.06 -26.74 23.28
N PRO A 107 13.46 -25.47 23.09
CA PRO A 107 14.73 -24.97 23.60
C PRO A 107 14.69 -24.90 25.13
N GLU A 108 15.87 -24.71 25.73
CA GLU A 108 15.97 -24.55 27.18
C GLU A 108 15.20 -23.32 27.67
N ASN A 109 14.49 -23.43 28.80
CA ASN A 109 13.76 -22.31 29.36
C ASN A 109 14.74 -21.20 29.82
N PRO A 110 14.64 -19.97 29.28
CA PRO A 110 15.58 -18.90 29.63
C PRO A 110 15.31 -18.25 31.00
N LYS A 111 14.22 -18.61 31.69
CA LYS A 111 13.82 -18.02 32.98
C LYS A 111 14.93 -18.13 34.02
N GLY A 112 15.28 -17.00 34.63
CA GLY A 112 16.29 -16.92 35.69
C GLY A 112 17.73 -16.74 35.20
N ARG A 113 17.98 -16.78 33.88
CA ARG A 113 19.29 -16.45 33.31
C ARG A 113 19.55 -14.93 33.38
N LYS A 114 20.75 -14.56 33.86
CA LYS A 114 21.17 -13.15 33.99
C LYS A 114 21.66 -12.56 32.66
N TYR A 115 22.35 -13.37 31.86
CA TYR A 115 22.87 -12.98 30.55
C TYR A 115 22.26 -13.89 29.50
N LEU A 116 21.80 -13.28 28.40
CA LEU A 116 21.12 -13.95 27.32
C LEU A 116 21.67 -13.39 26.01
N ASP A 117 22.44 -14.23 25.30
CA ASP A 117 22.95 -13.97 23.96
C ASP A 117 22.19 -14.86 22.96
N LEU A 118 21.68 -14.26 21.87
CA LEU A 118 20.82 -14.94 20.91
C LEU A 118 21.59 -16.04 20.17
N LYS A 119 22.84 -15.78 19.80
CA LYS A 119 23.67 -16.80 19.13
C LYS A 119 23.87 -18.00 20.05
N GLU A 120 24.33 -17.80 21.28
CA GLU A 120 24.57 -18.90 22.21
C GLU A 120 23.32 -19.71 22.51
N TYR A 121 22.17 -19.03 22.65
CA TYR A 121 20.89 -19.67 22.88
C TYR A 121 20.47 -20.57 21.70
N LEU A 122 20.55 -20.04 20.47
CA LEU A 122 20.25 -20.80 19.25
C LEU A 122 21.24 -21.96 19.03
N GLN A 123 22.52 -21.79 19.38
CA GLN A 123 23.53 -22.85 19.31
C GLN A 123 23.22 -23.98 20.30
N THR A 124 22.86 -23.63 21.53
CA THR A 124 22.48 -24.59 22.57
C THR A 124 21.25 -25.38 22.15
N TRP A 125 20.25 -24.68 21.59
CA TRP A 125 19.06 -25.34 21.05
C TRP A 125 19.42 -26.30 19.92
N ALA A 126 20.14 -25.86 18.90
CA ALA A 126 20.50 -26.71 17.76
C ALA A 126 21.31 -27.95 18.15
N ARG A 127 22.23 -27.83 19.11
CA ARG A 127 23.03 -28.98 19.62
C ARG A 127 22.20 -30.04 20.34
N ALA A 128 21.08 -29.63 20.94
CA ALA A 128 20.19 -30.54 21.66
C ALA A 128 19.23 -31.30 20.72
N GLN A 129 19.21 -30.98 19.42
CA GLN A 129 18.28 -31.54 18.46
C GLN A 129 18.98 -32.42 17.42
N SER A 130 18.35 -33.53 17.05
CA SER A 130 18.77 -34.37 15.92
C SER A 130 18.33 -33.79 14.58
N ASP A 131 17.18 -33.12 14.57
CA ASP A 131 16.52 -32.67 13.36
C ASP A 131 16.91 -31.21 13.05
N PRO A 132 17.10 -30.83 11.78
CA PRO A 132 17.52 -29.47 11.43
C PRO A 132 16.47 -28.41 11.80
N ILE A 133 16.89 -27.35 12.46
CA ILE A 133 16.02 -26.22 12.83
C ILE A 133 15.85 -25.27 11.63
N VAL A 134 14.62 -24.84 11.37
CA VAL A 134 14.24 -23.78 10.43
C VAL A 134 13.57 -22.66 11.20
N LEU A 135 14.09 -21.44 11.11
CA LEU A 135 13.58 -20.29 11.86
C LEU A 135 13.05 -19.22 10.91
N PHE A 136 11.75 -18.93 11.01
CA PHE A 136 11.13 -17.77 10.37
C PHE A 136 11.01 -16.65 11.40
N ILE A 137 11.73 -15.56 11.16
CA ILE A 137 11.74 -14.38 12.03
C ILE A 137 10.88 -13.30 11.36
N ASP A 138 9.67 -13.10 11.88
CA ASP A 138 8.74 -12.07 11.41
C ASP A 138 9.02 -10.70 12.05
N GLU A 139 8.61 -9.65 11.36
CA GLU A 139 8.72 -8.25 11.77
C GLU A 139 10.13 -7.84 12.18
N ILE A 140 11.15 -8.35 11.47
CA ILE A 140 12.56 -7.99 11.75
C ILE A 140 12.81 -6.48 11.58
N ASP A 141 12.01 -5.81 10.74
CA ASP A 141 12.01 -4.36 10.52
C ASP A 141 11.49 -3.54 11.70
N SER A 142 10.84 -4.16 12.68
CA SER A 142 10.50 -3.49 13.95
C SER A 142 11.74 -3.13 14.77
N LEU A 143 12.84 -3.89 14.61
CA LEU A 143 14.04 -3.69 15.40
C LEU A 143 14.76 -2.42 14.95
N MET A 144 15.15 -1.60 15.92
CA MET A 144 15.81 -0.34 15.66
C MET A 144 17.34 -0.42 15.76
N ASN A 145 18.02 0.22 14.82
CA ASN A 145 19.44 0.58 14.86
C ASN A 145 20.36 -0.52 15.41
N ASP A 146 20.91 -0.30 16.61
CA ASP A 146 21.89 -1.17 17.25
C ASP A 146 21.36 -2.58 17.56
N VAL A 147 20.06 -2.69 17.85
CA VAL A 147 19.41 -3.99 18.14
C VAL A 147 19.36 -4.84 16.87
N LEU A 148 18.89 -4.24 15.75
CA LEU A 148 18.87 -4.92 14.46
C LEU A 148 20.28 -5.37 14.05
N ILE A 149 21.26 -4.47 14.15
CA ILE A 149 22.66 -4.79 13.82
C ILE A 149 23.20 -5.92 14.71
N SER A 150 22.91 -5.89 16.02
CA SER A 150 23.31 -6.93 16.95
C SER A 150 22.74 -8.28 16.56
N VAL A 151 21.43 -8.37 16.32
CA VAL A 151 20.75 -9.61 15.90
C VAL A 151 21.34 -10.14 14.59
N LEU A 152 21.50 -9.30 13.56
CA LEU A 152 22.06 -9.72 12.27
C LEU A 152 23.50 -10.22 12.38
N ARG A 153 24.34 -9.58 13.21
CA ARG A 153 25.71 -10.03 13.48
C ARG A 153 25.76 -11.36 14.21
N GLN A 154 24.91 -11.56 15.22
CA GLN A 154 24.79 -12.82 15.96
C GLN A 154 24.36 -13.97 15.03
N LEU A 155 23.36 -13.75 14.15
CA LEU A 155 22.93 -14.73 13.14
C LEU A 155 24.03 -15.04 12.12
N ARG A 156 24.78 -14.02 11.67
CA ARG A 156 25.90 -14.20 10.74
C ARG A 156 27.02 -15.01 11.36
N ASP A 157 27.37 -14.73 12.61
CA ASP A 157 28.46 -15.42 13.30
C ASP A 157 28.14 -16.91 13.53
N GLY A 158 26.89 -17.23 13.87
CA GLY A 158 26.43 -18.63 13.97
C GLY A 158 26.33 -19.38 12.65
N TYR A 159 26.27 -18.69 11.50
CA TYR A 159 26.02 -19.27 10.17
C TYR A 159 27.03 -20.36 9.78
N GLN A 160 28.30 -20.24 10.20
CA GLN A 160 29.37 -21.18 9.83
C GLN A 160 29.21 -22.55 10.51
N SER A 161 28.46 -22.63 11.60
CA SER A 161 28.31 -23.85 12.41
C SER A 161 27.07 -24.67 12.03
N ARG A 162 26.43 -24.36 10.89
CA ARG A 162 25.22 -25.03 10.40
C ARG A 162 25.55 -26.31 9.63
N PRO A 163 24.63 -27.29 9.57
CA PRO A 163 23.35 -27.32 10.29
C PRO A 163 23.46 -27.90 11.71
N GLY A 164 24.61 -28.46 12.10
CA GLY A 164 24.72 -29.28 13.33
C GLY A 164 24.75 -28.51 14.65
N HIS A 165 25.10 -27.22 14.63
CA HIS A 165 25.24 -26.41 15.84
C HIS A 165 24.58 -25.03 15.75
N PHE A 166 23.76 -24.79 14.72
CA PHE A 166 23.00 -23.55 14.55
C PHE A 166 21.83 -23.80 13.57
N PRO A 167 20.74 -23.01 13.59
CA PRO A 167 19.61 -23.21 12.69
C PRO A 167 20.01 -23.43 11.24
N SER A 168 19.56 -24.51 10.62
CA SER A 168 19.94 -24.90 9.26
C SER A 168 19.50 -23.87 8.22
N SER A 169 18.35 -23.24 8.45
CA SER A 169 17.79 -22.21 7.57
C SER A 169 17.17 -21.11 8.42
N VAL A 170 17.36 -19.85 8.03
CA VAL A 170 16.73 -18.67 8.65
C VAL A 170 16.12 -17.82 7.55
N ALA A 171 14.84 -17.50 7.71
CA ALA A 171 14.14 -16.53 6.90
C ALA A 171 13.91 -15.27 7.74
N LEU A 172 14.47 -14.14 7.29
CA LEU A 172 14.16 -12.84 7.86
C LEU A 172 12.99 -12.22 7.11
N VAL A 173 11.94 -11.84 7.82
CA VAL A 173 10.68 -11.40 7.23
C VAL A 173 10.31 -10.03 7.73
N GLY A 174 9.94 -9.13 6.81
CA GLY A 174 9.61 -7.74 7.14
C GLY A 174 9.00 -7.01 5.96
N LEU A 175 8.89 -5.68 6.07
CA LEU A 175 8.32 -4.84 5.01
C LEU A 175 9.26 -4.58 3.83
N ARG A 176 10.57 -4.60 4.06
CA ARG A 176 11.59 -4.24 3.06
C ARG A 176 12.74 -5.24 3.05
N ASP A 177 13.54 -5.21 1.98
CA ASP A 177 14.76 -6.00 1.93
C ASP A 177 15.73 -5.60 3.05
N VAL A 178 16.46 -6.59 3.60
CA VAL A 178 17.51 -6.35 4.60
C VAL A 178 18.65 -5.46 4.08
N ARG A 179 18.81 -5.36 2.76
CA ARG A 179 19.73 -4.44 2.09
C ARG A 179 19.32 -2.97 2.27
N ASP A 180 18.03 -2.70 2.44
CA ASP A 180 17.46 -1.36 2.53
C ASP A 180 17.41 -0.82 3.96
N TYR A 181 17.81 -1.62 4.97
CA TYR A 181 18.10 -1.09 6.30
C TYR A 181 19.38 -0.25 6.24
N LYS A 182 19.29 0.95 5.66
CA LYS A 182 20.30 2.00 5.84
C LYS A 182 20.31 2.33 7.33
N VAL A 183 21.41 1.95 8.00
CA VAL A 183 21.65 2.31 9.39
C VAL A 183 21.83 3.82 9.43
N GLU A 184 20.84 4.55 9.95
CA GLU A 184 21.08 5.90 10.43
C GLU A 184 22.00 5.79 11.65
N SER A 185 23.28 6.05 11.43
CA SER A 185 24.23 6.20 12.53
C SER A 185 23.75 7.35 13.42
N ARG A 186 23.86 7.17 14.75
CA ARG A 186 23.50 8.14 15.80
C ARG A 186 24.09 9.55 15.66
N ASN A 187 24.97 9.81 14.68
CA ASN A 187 25.71 11.06 14.54
C ASN A 187 25.63 11.70 13.14
N GLY A 188 24.65 11.37 12.29
CA GLY A 188 24.54 11.99 10.95
C GLY A 188 25.68 11.64 9.97
N ILE A 189 26.56 10.72 10.36
CA ILE A 189 27.61 10.18 9.49
C ILE A 189 26.95 9.10 8.63
N LYS A 190 26.77 9.38 7.33
CA LYS A 190 26.44 8.35 6.32
C LYS A 190 27.44 7.20 6.46
N PRO A 191 27.00 5.94 6.60
CA PRO A 191 27.92 4.81 6.66
C PRO A 191 28.79 4.78 5.40
N LEU A 192 30.10 4.97 5.58
CA LEU A 192 31.10 4.54 4.60
C LEU A 192 31.16 3.01 4.64
N GLY A 193 30.38 2.35 3.78
CA GLY A 193 30.46 0.89 3.60
C GLY A 193 29.13 0.25 3.20
N THR A 194 29.05 -0.19 1.95
CA THR A 194 27.90 -0.75 1.23
C THR A 194 27.58 -2.23 1.51
N ALA A 195 28.15 -2.83 2.56
CA ALA A 195 27.94 -4.26 2.86
C ALA A 195 26.90 -4.46 3.96
N SER A 196 25.73 -5.00 3.61
CA SER A 196 24.74 -5.47 4.58
C SER A 196 25.41 -6.37 5.63
N PRO A 197 25.16 -6.17 6.95
CA PRO A 197 25.70 -7.03 7.99
C PRO A 197 25.22 -8.48 7.85
N PHE A 198 24.25 -8.76 6.97
CA PHE A 198 23.72 -10.09 6.65
C PHE A 198 24.12 -10.57 5.24
N ASN A 199 25.40 -10.43 4.87
CA ASN A 199 25.95 -10.89 3.58
C ASN A 199 26.04 -12.44 3.42
N VAL A 200 25.29 -13.20 4.23
CA VAL A 200 25.13 -14.66 4.13
C VAL A 200 23.80 -15.06 3.44
N LYS A 201 23.00 -14.06 3.05
CA LYS A 201 21.74 -14.19 2.32
C LYS A 201 21.98 -14.67 0.89
N SER A 202 21.22 -15.68 0.43
CA SER A 202 21.25 -16.11 -0.98
C SER A 202 20.20 -15.45 -1.85
N ASP A 203 18.99 -15.21 -1.33
CA ASP A 203 17.83 -14.78 -2.12
C ASP A 203 16.93 -13.81 -1.34
N SER A 204 16.23 -12.94 -2.08
CA SER A 204 15.14 -12.09 -1.58
C SER A 204 13.84 -12.47 -2.29
N LEU A 205 12.81 -12.82 -1.54
CA LEU A 205 11.51 -13.21 -2.07
C LEU A 205 10.47 -12.13 -1.75
N LEU A 206 9.71 -11.73 -2.76
CA LEU A 206 8.56 -10.83 -2.61
C LEU A 206 7.26 -11.66 -2.56
N ILE A 207 6.46 -11.50 -1.52
CA ILE A 207 5.06 -12.00 -1.55
C ILE A 207 4.26 -11.00 -2.38
N SER A 208 3.81 -11.44 -3.56
CA SER A 208 3.04 -10.62 -4.50
C SER A 208 1.62 -10.30 -4.00
N ASN A 209 0.87 -9.54 -4.78
CA ASN A 209 -0.60 -9.54 -4.64
C ASN A 209 -1.18 -10.87 -5.14
N PHE A 210 -2.46 -11.09 -4.86
CA PHE A 210 -3.22 -12.19 -5.45
C PHE A 210 -3.32 -12.04 -6.96
N THR A 211 -3.25 -13.15 -7.68
CA THR A 211 -3.64 -13.16 -9.10
C THR A 211 -5.15 -13.01 -9.23
N LYS A 212 -5.61 -12.71 -10.44
CA LYS A 212 -7.04 -12.67 -10.74
C LYS A 212 -7.73 -13.99 -10.38
N GLU A 213 -7.12 -15.11 -10.73
CA GLU A 213 -7.61 -16.45 -10.42
C GLU A 213 -7.68 -16.69 -8.91
N GLU A 214 -6.68 -16.24 -8.16
CA GLU A 214 -6.67 -16.36 -6.70
C GLU A 214 -7.77 -15.51 -6.04
N VAL A 215 -8.04 -14.29 -6.53
CA VAL A 215 -9.18 -13.48 -6.08
C VAL A 215 -10.50 -14.18 -6.38
N PHE A 216 -10.64 -14.76 -7.56
CA PHE A 216 -11.88 -15.45 -7.95
C PHE A 216 -12.11 -16.68 -7.07
N GLN A 217 -11.06 -17.49 -6.87
CA GLN A 217 -11.08 -18.64 -5.98
C GLN A 217 -11.45 -18.25 -4.54
N LEU A 218 -10.93 -17.14 -4.02
CA LEU A 218 -11.27 -16.64 -2.70
C LEU A 218 -12.78 -16.33 -2.58
N LEU A 219 -13.34 -15.60 -3.56
CA LEU A 219 -14.77 -15.24 -3.58
C LEU A 219 -15.68 -16.45 -3.85
N ASP A 220 -15.19 -17.45 -4.59
CA ASP A 220 -15.91 -18.69 -4.86
C ASP A 220 -16.04 -19.61 -3.64
N GLN A 221 -15.14 -19.50 -2.65
CA GLN A 221 -15.30 -20.21 -1.39
C GLN A 221 -16.58 -19.79 -0.67
N HIS A 222 -16.84 -18.47 -0.58
CA HIS A 222 -18.10 -17.94 -0.02
C HIS A 222 -19.32 -18.41 -0.80
N THR A 223 -19.25 -18.36 -2.13
CA THR A 223 -20.35 -18.81 -2.99
C THR A 223 -20.66 -20.28 -2.76
N THR A 224 -19.63 -21.11 -2.62
CA THR A 224 -19.77 -22.56 -2.38
C THR A 224 -20.37 -22.85 -1.01
N GLU A 225 -19.98 -22.10 0.03
CA GLU A 225 -20.42 -22.33 1.40
C GLU A 225 -21.82 -21.80 1.68
N THR A 226 -22.18 -20.64 1.14
CA THR A 226 -23.43 -19.94 1.48
C THR A 226 -24.50 -20.02 0.39
N GLY A 227 -24.11 -20.31 -0.86
CA GLY A 227 -24.98 -20.20 -2.03
C GLY A 227 -25.15 -18.78 -2.58
N GLN A 228 -24.66 -17.75 -1.87
CA GLN A 228 -24.69 -16.37 -2.35
C GLN A 228 -23.57 -16.14 -3.38
N VAL A 229 -23.97 -15.98 -4.64
CA VAL A 229 -23.03 -15.87 -5.76
C VAL A 229 -22.41 -14.48 -5.82
N PHE A 230 -21.08 -14.41 -5.96
CA PHE A 230 -20.38 -13.25 -6.50
C PHE A 230 -20.43 -13.29 -8.04
N PRO A 231 -21.19 -12.40 -8.72
CA PRO A 231 -21.25 -12.39 -10.17
C PRO A 231 -19.89 -12.12 -10.81
N GLY A 232 -19.68 -12.62 -12.04
CA GLY A 232 -18.41 -12.47 -12.76
C GLY A 232 -17.97 -11.00 -12.89
N GLU A 233 -18.89 -10.10 -13.24
CA GLU A 233 -18.63 -8.67 -13.34
C GLU A 233 -18.18 -8.04 -12.00
N VAL A 234 -18.73 -8.48 -10.87
CA VAL A 234 -18.33 -8.01 -9.54
C VAL A 234 -16.93 -8.51 -9.19
N LYS A 235 -16.60 -9.77 -9.53
CA LYS A 235 -15.26 -10.33 -9.31
C LYS A 235 -14.21 -9.60 -10.15
N GLU A 236 -14.52 -9.31 -11.40
CA GLU A 236 -13.66 -8.52 -12.31
C GLU A 236 -13.41 -7.13 -11.74
N GLU A 237 -14.46 -6.45 -11.28
CA GLU A 237 -14.35 -5.10 -10.73
C GLU A 237 -13.59 -5.09 -9.39
N ILE A 238 -13.81 -6.07 -8.50
CA ILE A 238 -12.99 -6.23 -7.28
C ILE A 238 -11.52 -6.39 -7.64
N PHE A 239 -11.18 -7.24 -8.61
CA PHE A 239 -9.79 -7.40 -9.04
C PHE A 239 -9.24 -6.10 -9.64
N SER A 240 -10.00 -5.41 -10.48
CA SER A 240 -9.63 -4.11 -11.07
C SER A 240 -9.31 -3.06 -10.00
N LEU A 241 -10.20 -2.89 -9.02
CA LEU A 241 -10.07 -1.90 -7.95
C LEU A 241 -8.92 -2.17 -6.99
N THR A 242 -8.65 -3.45 -6.72
CA THR A 242 -7.68 -3.86 -5.69
C THR A 242 -6.32 -4.24 -6.27
N GLN A 243 -6.25 -4.55 -7.56
CA GLN A 243 -5.10 -5.20 -8.21
C GLN A 243 -4.61 -6.43 -7.41
N GLY A 244 -5.56 -7.17 -6.84
CA GLY A 244 -5.32 -8.35 -6.00
C GLY A 244 -4.68 -8.08 -4.65
N GLN A 245 -4.62 -6.83 -4.17
CA GLN A 245 -4.08 -6.54 -2.84
C GLN A 245 -4.92 -7.31 -1.78
N PRO A 246 -4.30 -8.21 -0.97
CA PRO A 246 -5.05 -9.19 -0.19
C PRO A 246 -6.05 -8.60 0.81
N TRP A 247 -5.67 -7.52 1.49
CA TRP A 247 -6.53 -6.87 2.48
C TRP A 247 -7.68 -6.11 1.85
N LEU A 248 -7.45 -5.33 0.80
CA LEU A 248 -8.49 -4.63 0.05
C LEU A 248 -9.50 -5.62 -0.55
N THR A 249 -9.01 -6.75 -1.07
CA THR A 249 -9.89 -7.82 -1.60
C THR A 249 -10.81 -8.36 -0.51
N ASN A 250 -10.25 -8.72 0.66
CA ASN A 250 -11.04 -9.20 1.79
C ASN A 250 -11.93 -8.11 2.39
N ALA A 251 -11.46 -6.86 2.46
CA ALA A 251 -12.19 -5.74 3.04
C ALA A 251 -13.41 -5.38 2.20
N LEU A 252 -13.29 -5.34 0.87
CA LEU A 252 -14.44 -5.16 -0.01
C LEU A 252 -15.43 -6.32 0.14
N ALA A 253 -14.96 -7.56 0.11
CA ALA A 253 -15.83 -8.73 0.24
C ALA A 253 -16.55 -8.76 1.59
N TYR A 254 -15.84 -8.47 2.69
CA TYR A 254 -16.39 -8.35 4.03
C TYR A 254 -17.41 -7.21 4.13
N GLN A 255 -17.09 -6.02 3.58
CA GLN A 255 -18.00 -4.88 3.59
C GLN A 255 -19.29 -5.18 2.82
N ILE A 256 -19.19 -5.86 1.69
CA ILE A 256 -20.36 -6.28 0.91
C ILE A 256 -21.21 -7.27 1.72
N VAL A 257 -20.62 -8.36 2.20
CA VAL A 257 -21.36 -9.50 2.77
C VAL A 257 -21.86 -9.19 4.18
N SER A 258 -20.99 -8.75 5.07
CA SER A 258 -21.29 -8.67 6.50
C SER A 258 -21.78 -7.30 6.92
N GLU A 259 -21.35 -6.21 6.28
CA GLU A 259 -21.73 -4.85 6.70
C GLU A 259 -22.93 -4.31 5.90
N ILE A 260 -22.93 -4.41 4.56
CA ILE A 260 -24.03 -3.88 3.73
C ILE A 260 -25.19 -4.87 3.64
N LEU A 261 -24.88 -6.16 3.44
CA LEU A 261 -25.91 -7.20 3.30
C LEU A 261 -26.29 -7.85 4.64
N GLU A 262 -25.55 -7.55 5.71
CA GLU A 262 -25.80 -8.03 7.09
C GLU A 262 -25.85 -9.57 7.18
N ASP A 263 -24.97 -10.25 6.43
CA ASP A 263 -24.94 -11.70 6.29
C ASP A 263 -26.27 -12.33 5.80
N ASP A 264 -27.16 -11.52 5.19
CA ASP A 264 -28.35 -12.02 4.51
C ASP A 264 -28.00 -12.56 3.11
N TYR A 265 -27.66 -13.84 3.07
CA TYR A 265 -27.26 -14.55 1.86
C TYR A 265 -28.38 -14.69 0.81
N SER A 266 -29.62 -14.31 1.13
CA SER A 266 -30.71 -14.28 0.14
C SER A 266 -30.64 -13.06 -0.79
N LYS A 267 -29.91 -12.01 -0.39
CA LYS A 267 -29.73 -10.80 -1.20
C LYS A 267 -28.68 -11.01 -2.29
N THR A 268 -28.93 -10.43 -3.45
CA THR A 268 -28.01 -10.49 -4.60
C THR A 268 -26.90 -9.45 -4.46
N ILE A 269 -25.66 -9.87 -4.71
CA ILE A 269 -24.50 -8.97 -4.81
C ILE A 269 -24.51 -8.31 -6.20
N THR A 270 -24.38 -6.98 -6.24
CA THR A 270 -24.38 -6.19 -7.49
C THR A 270 -23.19 -5.23 -7.54
N VAL A 271 -22.92 -4.68 -8.73
CA VAL A 271 -21.89 -3.64 -8.91
C VAL A 271 -22.21 -2.39 -8.09
N ASP A 272 -23.48 -2.04 -7.92
CA ASP A 272 -23.89 -0.89 -7.09
C ASP A 272 -23.53 -1.09 -5.62
N ILE A 273 -23.73 -2.30 -5.09
CA ILE A 273 -23.33 -2.66 -3.72
C ILE A 273 -21.80 -2.61 -3.58
N LEU A 274 -21.06 -3.08 -4.58
CA LEU A 274 -19.59 -2.96 -4.60
C LEU A 274 -19.12 -1.50 -4.59
N ASN A 275 -19.76 -0.64 -5.38
CA ASN A 275 -19.44 0.80 -5.40
C ASN A 275 -19.72 1.45 -4.04
N GLU A 276 -20.83 1.10 -3.38
CA GLU A 276 -21.12 1.55 -2.03
C GLU A 276 -20.08 1.05 -1.01
N ALA A 277 -19.69 -0.24 -1.10
CA ALA A 277 -18.65 -0.82 -0.26
C ALA A 277 -17.32 -0.09 -0.41
N ARG A 278 -16.91 0.23 -1.64
CA ARG A 278 -15.71 1.03 -1.92
C ARG A 278 -15.79 2.41 -1.27
N LYS A 279 -16.91 3.12 -1.42
CA LYS A 279 -17.10 4.46 -0.83
C LYS A 279 -16.96 4.42 0.69
N GLN A 280 -17.61 3.45 1.34
CA GLN A 280 -17.53 3.28 2.79
C GLN A 280 -16.11 2.94 3.25
N LEU A 281 -15.39 2.09 2.51
CA LEU A 281 -13.99 1.74 2.79
C LEU A 281 -13.06 2.96 2.73
N VAL A 282 -13.23 3.81 1.71
CA VAL A 282 -12.45 5.06 1.54
C VAL A 282 -12.71 6.04 2.68
N LEU A 283 -13.96 6.14 3.15
CA LEU A 283 -14.35 7.03 4.24
C LEU A 283 -13.86 6.56 5.62
N ARG A 284 -13.83 5.24 5.86
CA ARG A 284 -13.57 4.63 7.17
C ARG A 284 -12.17 4.88 7.71
N ARG A 285 -11.19 5.25 6.86
CA ARG A 285 -9.77 5.46 7.22
C ARG A 285 -9.24 4.33 8.13
N ASP A 286 -9.34 3.09 7.66
CA ASP A 286 -8.86 1.93 8.46
C ASP A 286 -7.37 2.05 8.80
N THR A 287 -6.96 1.46 9.93
CA THR A 287 -5.59 1.54 10.47
C THR A 287 -4.50 1.16 9.45
N HIS A 288 -4.80 0.25 8.53
CA HIS A 288 -3.88 -0.09 7.43
C HIS A 288 -3.58 1.13 6.54
N LEU A 289 -4.62 1.87 6.15
CA LEU A 289 -4.54 3.07 5.33
C LEU A 289 -3.82 4.20 6.08
N ASP A 290 -4.14 4.42 7.35
CA ASP A 290 -3.41 5.39 8.19
C ASP A 290 -1.91 5.09 8.24
N SER A 291 -1.56 3.81 8.29
CA SER A 291 -0.15 3.41 8.33
C SER A 291 0.59 3.58 7.00
N LEU A 292 -0.12 3.54 5.87
CA LEU A 292 0.43 3.92 4.56
C LEU A 292 0.57 5.44 4.47
N VAL A 293 -0.42 6.19 4.98
CA VAL A 293 -0.40 7.65 5.04
C VAL A 293 0.78 8.15 5.86
N ASP A 294 1.10 7.52 6.99
CA ASP A 294 2.24 7.92 7.81
C ASP A 294 3.57 7.83 7.06
N ARG A 295 3.68 6.93 6.07
CA ARG A 295 4.86 6.83 5.19
C ARG A 295 4.97 7.99 4.21
N LEU A 296 3.88 8.69 3.90
CA LEU A 296 3.89 9.87 3.03
C LEU A 296 4.66 11.05 3.66
N LYS A 297 4.94 11.01 4.97
CA LYS A 297 5.78 12.00 5.66
C LYS A 297 7.26 11.84 5.33
N GLU A 298 7.69 10.68 4.81
CA GLU A 298 9.08 10.44 4.42
C GLU A 298 9.39 11.17 3.09
N GLU A 299 10.44 12.00 3.07
CA GLU A 299 10.73 12.95 1.97
C GLU A 299 10.81 12.30 0.58
N TRP A 300 11.39 11.10 0.48
CA TRP A 300 11.54 10.38 -0.79
C TRP A 300 10.24 9.69 -1.23
N VAL A 301 9.39 9.21 -0.30
CA VAL A 301 8.02 8.72 -0.63
C VAL A 301 7.22 9.87 -1.21
N LYS A 302 7.30 11.01 -0.52
CA LYS A 302 6.62 12.24 -0.86
C LYS A 302 6.98 12.75 -2.25
N GLN A 303 8.27 12.73 -2.63
CA GLN A 303 8.69 13.13 -3.99
C GLN A 303 8.10 12.21 -5.06
N ILE A 304 8.15 10.89 -4.84
CA ILE A 304 7.62 9.90 -5.80
C ILE A 304 6.10 10.02 -5.94
N VAL A 305 5.38 10.13 -4.82
CA VAL A 305 3.91 10.27 -4.83
C VAL A 305 3.48 11.59 -5.49
N GLN A 306 4.20 12.70 -5.24
CA GLN A 306 3.92 13.98 -5.91
C GLN A 306 4.09 13.87 -7.42
N ALA A 307 5.17 13.24 -7.90
CA ALA A 307 5.37 13.05 -9.33
C ALA A 307 4.23 12.25 -9.98
N ILE A 308 3.73 11.20 -9.29
CA ILE A 308 2.59 10.42 -9.77
C ILE A 308 1.32 11.28 -9.84
N ILE A 309 1.04 12.10 -8.82
CA ILE A 309 -0.11 13.01 -8.77
C ILE A 309 -0.04 14.10 -9.86
N ASN A 310 1.16 14.55 -10.19
CA ASN A 310 1.39 15.58 -11.21
C ASN A 310 1.39 15.02 -12.63
N GLY A 311 1.45 13.70 -12.80
CA GLY A 311 1.70 13.06 -14.10
C GLY A 311 3.13 13.29 -14.61
N ASP A 312 4.08 13.53 -13.72
CA ASP A 312 5.46 13.83 -14.07
C ASP A 312 6.26 12.57 -14.40
N SER A 313 7.08 12.64 -15.44
CA SER A 313 8.15 11.66 -15.63
C SER A 313 9.23 11.88 -14.56
N LEU A 314 9.38 10.91 -13.65
CA LEU A 314 10.49 10.89 -12.69
C LEU A 314 11.81 10.92 -13.46
N HIS A 315 12.66 11.89 -13.16
CA HIS A 315 13.98 11.99 -13.76
C HIS A 315 14.85 10.81 -13.29
N PHE A 316 15.70 10.28 -14.18
CA PHE A 316 16.57 9.11 -13.94
C PHE A 316 17.50 9.24 -12.71
N ASP A 317 17.67 10.45 -12.16
CA ASP A 317 18.53 10.72 -11.00
C ASP A 317 17.90 10.31 -9.65
N ILE A 318 16.62 9.94 -9.63
CA ILE A 318 16.03 9.30 -8.44
C ILE A 318 16.55 7.87 -8.38
N LEU A 319 17.61 7.68 -7.59
CA LEU A 319 18.28 6.40 -7.31
C LEU A 319 17.26 5.25 -7.30
N ASP A 320 17.49 4.23 -8.13
CA ASP A 320 16.69 2.99 -8.20
C ASP A 320 16.29 2.45 -6.80
N ASP A 321 17.16 2.63 -5.81
CA ASP A 321 16.94 2.30 -4.39
C ASP A 321 15.67 2.92 -3.79
N HIS A 322 15.36 4.20 -4.06
CA HIS A 322 14.20 4.88 -3.49
C HIS A 322 12.90 4.38 -4.11
N ILE A 323 12.89 4.16 -5.43
CA ILE A 323 11.73 3.57 -6.11
C ILE A 323 11.51 2.13 -5.63
N SER A 324 12.58 1.35 -5.47
CA SER A 324 12.51 0.01 -4.88
C SER A 324 11.88 0.05 -3.49
N TYR A 325 12.27 1.02 -2.66
CA TYR A 325 11.69 1.15 -1.31
C TYR A 325 10.20 1.53 -1.35
N VAL A 326 9.74 2.42 -2.24
CA VAL A 326 8.30 2.74 -2.35
C VAL A 326 7.51 1.53 -2.86
N ARG A 327 8.10 0.73 -3.77
CA ARG A 327 7.52 -0.54 -4.23
C ARG A 327 7.38 -1.54 -3.09
N ASP A 328 8.39 -1.68 -2.25
CA ASP A 328 8.35 -2.56 -1.07
C ASP A 328 7.26 -2.16 -0.08
N LEU A 329 6.99 -0.86 0.07
CA LEU A 329 5.86 -0.36 0.85
C LEU A 329 4.49 -0.72 0.25
N GLY A 330 4.45 -1.09 -1.04
CA GLY A 330 3.23 -1.40 -1.78
C GLY A 330 2.38 -0.19 -2.14
N ILE A 331 2.97 1.01 -2.10
CA ILE A 331 2.28 2.27 -2.46
C ILE A 331 2.18 2.40 -3.98
N VAL A 332 3.19 1.93 -4.70
CA VAL A 332 3.30 2.04 -6.17
C VAL A 332 3.40 0.68 -6.86
N SER A 333 3.13 0.69 -8.17
CA SER A 333 3.23 -0.47 -9.06
C SER A 333 4.63 -1.12 -9.02
N GLN A 334 4.64 -2.46 -9.01
CA GLN A 334 5.88 -3.24 -9.01
C GLN A 334 6.64 -3.18 -10.35
N THR A 335 5.96 -2.77 -11.42
CA THR A 335 6.49 -2.68 -12.78
C THR A 335 6.27 -1.28 -13.34
N SER A 336 7.00 -0.93 -14.40
CA SER A 336 6.72 0.29 -15.16
C SER A 336 5.40 0.17 -15.93
N PRO A 337 4.66 1.28 -16.14
CA PRO A 337 4.95 2.63 -15.66
C PRO A 337 4.76 2.76 -14.14
N LEU A 338 5.44 3.72 -13.50
CA LEU A 338 5.25 3.98 -12.09
C LEU A 338 3.89 4.66 -11.87
N GLU A 339 3.05 4.02 -11.05
CA GLU A 339 1.70 4.47 -10.70
C GLU A 339 1.35 3.99 -9.29
N PHE A 340 0.24 4.46 -8.73
CA PHE A 340 -0.27 3.88 -7.49
C PHE A 340 -0.55 2.39 -7.68
N ALA A 341 -0.30 1.59 -6.63
CA ALA A 341 -0.37 0.13 -6.73
C ALA A 341 -1.77 -0.41 -7.06
N ASN A 342 -2.82 0.38 -6.83
CA ASN A 342 -4.19 0.05 -7.18
C ASN A 342 -5.08 1.32 -7.22
N PRO A 343 -6.25 1.27 -7.90
CA PRO A 343 -7.21 2.37 -7.94
C PRO A 343 -7.67 2.91 -6.58
N ILE A 344 -7.87 2.05 -5.58
CA ILE A 344 -8.28 2.49 -4.24
C ILE A 344 -7.22 3.39 -3.59
N TYR A 345 -5.94 3.03 -3.72
CA TYR A 345 -4.84 3.88 -3.22
C TYR A 345 -4.72 5.19 -4.00
N ALA A 346 -4.99 5.19 -5.30
CA ALA A 346 -5.01 6.40 -6.12
C ALA A 346 -6.12 7.38 -5.71
N GLU A 347 -7.18 6.91 -5.07
CA GLU A 347 -8.24 7.75 -4.52
C GLU A 347 -7.90 8.22 -3.10
N ILE A 348 -7.48 7.30 -2.23
CA ILE A 348 -7.24 7.59 -0.81
C ILE A 348 -6.03 8.50 -0.61
N ILE A 349 -4.90 8.22 -1.28
CA ILE A 349 -3.64 8.92 -1.01
C ILE A 349 -3.76 10.42 -1.34
N PRO A 350 -4.21 10.84 -2.53
CA PRO A 350 -4.45 12.25 -2.81
C PRO A 350 -5.49 12.86 -1.87
N GLY A 351 -6.56 12.13 -1.52
CA GLY A 351 -7.58 12.60 -0.59
C GLY A 351 -7.04 12.91 0.80
N VAL A 352 -6.18 12.05 1.34
CA VAL A 352 -5.52 12.28 2.62
C VAL A 352 -4.51 13.42 2.52
N MET A 353 -3.73 13.46 1.43
CA MET A 353 -2.82 14.56 1.15
C MET A 353 -3.54 15.88 0.92
N ALA A 354 -4.83 15.89 0.58
CA ALA A 354 -5.67 17.07 0.40
C ALA A 354 -6.41 17.49 1.69
N SER A 355 -6.58 16.58 2.66
CA SER A 355 -7.39 16.79 3.89
C SER A 355 -7.05 18.09 4.65
N PRO A 356 -5.77 18.48 4.86
CA PRO A 356 -5.45 19.75 5.52
C PRO A 356 -5.93 21.00 4.75
N ILE A 357 -5.95 20.94 3.40
CA ILE A 357 -6.50 21.99 2.54
C ILE A 357 -8.03 21.98 2.61
N GLN A 358 -8.64 20.80 2.68
CA GLN A 358 -10.09 20.70 2.79
C GLN A 358 -10.60 21.34 4.07
N GLU A 359 -9.96 21.18 5.23
CA GLU A 359 -10.48 21.71 6.52
C GLU A 359 -10.49 23.24 6.58
N SER A 360 -9.58 23.88 5.85
CA SER A 360 -9.32 25.32 5.90
C SER A 360 -10.08 26.15 4.88
N ILE A 361 -10.60 25.54 3.81
CA ILE A 361 -11.48 26.23 2.86
C ILE A 361 -12.70 26.75 3.66
N PRO A 362 -13.22 27.98 3.43
CA PRO A 362 -14.42 28.44 4.13
C PRO A 362 -15.63 27.53 3.86
N LYS A 363 -16.41 27.18 4.90
CA LYS A 363 -17.65 26.35 4.77
C LYS A 363 -18.73 26.99 3.87
N GLU A 364 -18.52 28.23 3.44
CA GLU A 364 -19.43 29.07 2.69
C GLU A 364 -19.51 28.74 1.19
N VAL A 365 -18.67 27.82 0.69
CA VAL A 365 -18.83 27.22 -0.65
C VAL A 365 -20.09 26.35 -0.64
N GLN A 366 -21.25 26.98 -0.79
CA GLN A 366 -22.55 26.29 -0.83
C GLN A 366 -22.78 25.72 -2.22
N THR A 367 -22.84 24.39 -2.33
CA THR A 367 -23.09 23.68 -3.60
C THR A 367 -24.35 24.18 -4.32
N SER A 368 -25.37 24.61 -3.58
CA SER A 368 -26.61 25.20 -4.13
C SER A 368 -26.39 26.40 -5.04
N ARG A 369 -25.23 27.07 -4.99
CA ARG A 369 -24.89 28.18 -5.89
C ARG A 369 -24.47 27.71 -7.28
N PHE A 370 -24.04 26.46 -7.40
CA PHE A 370 -23.52 25.86 -8.63
C PHE A 370 -24.48 24.88 -9.27
N VAL A 371 -25.60 24.61 -8.60
CA VAL A 371 -26.63 23.71 -9.09
C VAL A 371 -27.78 24.54 -9.61
N ASP A 372 -28.20 24.28 -10.84
CA ASP A 372 -29.34 24.94 -11.44
C ASP A 372 -30.68 24.42 -10.85
N ARG A 373 -31.80 24.96 -11.34
CA ARG A 373 -33.13 24.56 -10.85
C ARG A 373 -33.50 23.12 -11.19
N ASP A 374 -32.84 22.53 -12.19
CA ASP A 374 -33.06 21.18 -12.67
C ASP A 374 -32.14 20.16 -11.96
N GLY A 375 -31.31 20.63 -11.03
CA GLY A 375 -30.39 19.79 -10.26
C GLY A 375 -29.07 19.51 -10.99
N ASN A 376 -28.76 20.22 -12.07
CA ASN A 376 -27.51 20.06 -12.81
C ASN A 376 -26.41 20.98 -12.26
N LEU A 377 -25.20 20.44 -12.14
CA LEU A 377 -23.99 21.17 -11.79
C LEU A 377 -23.50 22.00 -12.98
N ASP A 378 -23.29 23.29 -12.75
CA ASP A 378 -22.63 24.22 -13.65
C ASP A 378 -21.10 24.19 -13.41
N MET A 379 -20.42 23.25 -14.07
CA MET A 379 -18.96 23.09 -13.96
C MET A 379 -18.19 24.32 -14.45
N GLU A 380 -18.73 25.07 -15.41
CA GLU A 380 -18.11 26.31 -15.88
C GLU A 380 -18.09 27.37 -14.77
N LYS A 381 -19.22 27.54 -14.07
CA LYS A 381 -19.29 28.43 -12.91
C LYS A 381 -18.39 27.97 -11.77
N VAL A 382 -18.35 26.65 -11.50
CA VAL A 382 -17.45 26.06 -10.49
C VAL A 382 -15.99 26.44 -10.77
N LEU A 383 -15.51 26.21 -11.99
CA LEU A 383 -14.12 26.47 -12.34
C LEU A 383 -13.79 27.97 -12.41
N LYS A 384 -14.75 28.82 -12.81
CA LYS A 384 -14.59 30.28 -12.75
C LYS A 384 -14.51 30.81 -11.31
N GLU A 385 -15.35 30.31 -10.40
CA GLU A 385 -15.23 30.67 -8.98
C GLU A 385 -13.94 30.10 -8.38
N PHE A 386 -13.51 28.92 -8.82
CA PHE A 386 -12.21 28.39 -8.45
C PHE A 386 -11.05 29.30 -8.92
N GLN A 387 -11.08 29.88 -10.13
CA GLN A 387 -10.08 30.86 -10.57
C GLN A 387 -9.97 32.06 -9.61
N VAL A 388 -11.12 32.57 -9.13
CA VAL A 388 -11.15 33.66 -8.14
C VAL A 388 -10.63 33.23 -6.78
N PHE A 389 -11.05 32.05 -6.31
CA PHE A 389 -10.57 31.47 -5.05
C PHE A 389 -9.07 31.22 -5.09
N TYR A 390 -8.57 30.60 -6.16
CA TYR A 390 -7.18 30.28 -6.37
C TYR A 390 -6.33 31.55 -6.40
N ARG A 391 -6.74 32.60 -7.14
CA ARG A 391 -6.06 33.91 -7.13
C ARG A 391 -5.88 34.53 -5.75
N ARG A 392 -6.89 34.39 -4.89
CA ARG A 392 -6.90 35.03 -3.56
C ARG A 392 -6.11 34.25 -2.51
N ASN A 393 -6.03 32.93 -2.66
CA ASN A 393 -5.60 32.06 -1.57
C ASN A 393 -4.33 31.27 -1.91
N SER A 394 -4.00 31.05 -3.19
CA SER A 394 -2.94 30.12 -3.60
C SER A 394 -1.59 30.42 -2.96
N GLY A 395 -1.17 31.68 -2.84
CA GLY A 395 0.10 32.03 -2.19
C GLY A 395 0.22 31.54 -0.75
N MET A 396 -0.83 31.69 0.06
CA MET A 396 -0.85 31.18 1.43
C MET A 396 -0.77 29.65 1.47
N TRP A 397 -1.38 28.98 0.50
CA TRP A 397 -1.41 27.52 0.39
C TRP A 397 -0.06 26.98 -0.07
N LEU A 398 0.48 27.50 -1.17
CA LEU A 398 1.73 27.04 -1.79
C LEU A 398 2.94 27.23 -0.86
N ASP A 399 2.93 28.26 0.00
CA ASP A 399 4.02 28.51 0.94
C ASP A 399 3.95 27.64 2.21
N ARG A 400 2.73 27.30 2.68
CA ARG A 400 2.51 26.51 3.90
C ARG A 400 2.46 25.01 3.64
N TYR A 401 2.25 24.58 2.41
CA TYR A 401 2.11 23.16 2.11
C TYR A 401 3.45 22.44 2.06
N GLU A 402 3.49 21.28 2.68
CA GLU A 402 4.63 20.38 2.54
C GLU A 402 4.81 19.91 1.09
N TYR A 403 3.71 19.73 0.34
CA TYR A 403 3.70 19.16 -1.02
C TYR A 403 3.61 20.23 -2.10
N LYS A 404 4.63 21.09 -2.20
CA LYS A 404 4.60 22.31 -3.04
C LYS A 404 4.28 22.08 -4.52
N GLU A 405 4.74 20.97 -5.11
CA GLU A 405 4.53 20.73 -6.54
C GLU A 405 3.10 20.24 -6.82
N SER A 406 2.60 19.30 -6.02
CA SER A 406 1.22 18.78 -6.17
C SER A 406 0.13 19.67 -5.59
N ALA A 407 0.49 20.71 -4.83
CA ALA A 407 -0.45 21.58 -4.12
C ALA A 407 -1.50 22.20 -5.06
N HIS A 408 -1.14 22.50 -6.31
CA HIS A 408 -2.07 22.98 -7.34
C HIS A 408 -3.21 22.00 -7.61
N HIS A 409 -2.85 20.73 -7.88
CA HIS A 409 -3.79 19.66 -8.17
C HIS A 409 -4.64 19.35 -6.93
N LEU A 410 -4.00 19.22 -5.76
CA LEU A 410 -4.67 18.95 -4.48
C LEU A 410 -5.64 20.06 -4.07
N LEU A 411 -5.36 21.33 -4.41
CA LEU A 411 -6.24 22.46 -4.09
C LEU A 411 -7.53 22.43 -4.90
N LEU A 412 -7.45 22.15 -6.21
CA LEU A 412 -8.65 21.98 -7.04
C LEU A 412 -9.45 20.75 -6.60
N MET A 413 -8.76 19.64 -6.35
CA MET A 413 -9.39 18.42 -5.82
C MET A 413 -10.15 18.71 -4.51
N SER A 414 -9.50 19.41 -3.56
CA SER A 414 -10.11 19.81 -2.28
C SER A 414 -11.34 20.69 -2.46
N TYR A 415 -11.28 21.62 -3.42
CA TYR A 415 -12.37 22.53 -3.73
C TYR A 415 -13.57 21.79 -4.32
N LEU A 416 -13.33 20.89 -5.27
CA LEU A 416 -14.36 20.04 -5.86
C LEU A 416 -14.98 19.10 -4.82
N GLN A 417 -14.18 18.48 -3.94
CA GLN A 417 -14.68 17.57 -2.90
C GLN A 417 -15.72 18.24 -2.00
N ARG A 418 -15.50 19.51 -1.65
CA ARG A 418 -16.46 20.27 -0.84
C ARG A 418 -17.77 20.54 -1.56
N LEU A 419 -17.75 20.73 -2.88
CA LEU A 419 -18.97 20.90 -3.67
C LEU A 419 -19.77 19.60 -3.73
N VAL A 420 -19.05 18.49 -3.85
CA VAL A 420 -19.60 17.17 -4.14
C VAL A 420 -20.16 16.48 -2.90
N ASN A 421 -19.71 16.84 -1.69
CA ASN A 421 -20.31 16.42 -0.42
C ASN A 421 -21.80 16.84 -0.22
N ALA A 422 -22.40 17.58 -1.15
CA ALA A 422 -23.82 17.91 -1.19
C ALA A 422 -24.61 17.17 -2.30
N GLY A 423 -24.22 15.92 -2.62
CA GLY A 423 -24.98 15.01 -3.48
C GLY A 423 -24.30 14.57 -4.79
N GLY A 424 -23.00 14.82 -4.97
CA GLY A 424 -22.21 14.32 -6.10
C GLY A 424 -21.21 13.24 -5.69
N GLU A 425 -20.44 12.76 -6.67
CA GLU A 425 -19.29 11.87 -6.49
C GLU A 425 -18.07 12.36 -7.31
N ILE A 426 -16.88 12.42 -6.73
CA ILE A 426 -15.63 12.63 -7.48
C ILE A 426 -14.92 11.31 -7.51
N ASN A 427 -14.76 10.78 -8.71
CA ASN A 427 -14.00 9.58 -8.94
C ASN A 427 -12.66 9.96 -9.55
N HIS A 428 -11.57 9.59 -8.87
CA HIS A 428 -10.30 9.42 -9.56
C HIS A 428 -10.41 8.14 -10.36
N GLU A 429 -10.67 8.25 -11.65
CA GLU A 429 -10.71 7.08 -12.50
C GLU A 429 -9.33 6.73 -13.03
N MET A 430 -8.83 5.62 -12.50
CA MET A 430 -7.89 4.77 -13.23
C MET A 430 -8.69 3.87 -14.16
N ALA A 431 -8.81 4.23 -15.43
CA ALA A 431 -9.19 3.24 -16.44
C ALA A 431 -7.94 2.43 -16.83
N LEU A 432 -8.09 1.10 -16.80
CA LEU A 432 -7.14 0.09 -17.24
C LEU A 432 -6.44 0.46 -18.56
N GLY A 433 -5.10 0.54 -18.51
CA GLY A 433 -4.23 0.64 -19.69
C GLY A 433 -3.93 2.06 -20.14
N ASN A 434 -2.77 2.60 -19.70
CA ASN A 434 -2.02 3.75 -20.24
C ASN A 434 -2.76 5.06 -20.62
N LYS A 435 -4.06 5.22 -20.37
CA LYS A 435 -4.86 6.38 -20.77
C LYS A 435 -5.61 6.92 -19.55
N ARG A 436 -4.96 7.84 -18.83
CA ARG A 436 -5.40 8.40 -17.55
C ARG A 436 -6.08 9.75 -17.75
N ILE A 437 -6.99 10.10 -16.84
CA ILE A 437 -7.44 11.48 -16.59
C ILE A 437 -7.10 11.81 -15.14
N ASP A 438 -6.79 13.06 -14.84
CA ASP A 438 -6.50 13.45 -13.46
C ASP A 438 -7.76 13.42 -12.57
N MET A 439 -8.93 13.85 -13.09
CA MET A 439 -10.20 13.81 -12.34
C MET A 439 -11.44 13.55 -13.22
N ARG A 440 -12.31 12.64 -12.78
CA ARG A 440 -13.68 12.45 -13.31
C ARG A 440 -14.69 12.86 -12.23
N VAL A 441 -15.51 13.86 -12.52
CA VAL A 441 -16.55 14.33 -11.58
C VAL A 441 -17.90 13.83 -12.07
N LYS A 442 -18.61 13.08 -11.21
CA LYS A 442 -20.00 12.66 -11.43
C LYS A 442 -20.92 13.45 -10.52
N TYR A 443 -21.96 14.06 -11.07
CA TYR A 443 -22.96 14.78 -10.28
C TYR A 443 -24.35 14.50 -10.83
N GLY A 444 -25.17 13.76 -10.07
CA GLY A 444 -26.40 13.19 -10.60
C GLY A 444 -26.10 12.33 -11.84
N ASN A 445 -26.72 12.67 -12.98
CA ASN A 445 -26.50 12.01 -14.28
C ASN A 445 -25.43 12.69 -15.13
N GLN A 446 -24.79 13.75 -14.64
CA GLN A 446 -23.75 14.47 -15.37
C GLN A 446 -22.37 13.92 -15.05
N GLU A 447 -21.49 14.07 -16.03
CA GLU A 447 -20.13 13.60 -15.96
C GLU A 447 -19.19 14.60 -16.61
N PHE A 448 -18.10 14.91 -15.93
CA PHE A 448 -17.09 15.86 -16.37
C PHE A 448 -15.71 15.23 -16.29
N ALA A 449 -14.92 15.38 -17.34
CA ALA A 449 -13.50 15.00 -17.37
C ALA A 449 -12.62 16.24 -17.26
N LEU A 450 -11.70 16.24 -16.29
CA LEU A 450 -10.76 17.33 -16.03
C LEU A 450 -9.32 16.78 -16.09
N GLU A 451 -8.55 17.29 -17.04
CA GLU A 451 -7.11 17.07 -17.14
C GLU A 451 -6.37 18.25 -16.52
N LEU A 452 -5.40 18.00 -15.65
CA LEU A 452 -4.64 19.01 -14.91
C LEU A 452 -3.20 19.03 -15.40
N LYS A 453 -2.67 20.22 -15.63
CA LYS A 453 -1.26 20.39 -15.99
C LYS A 453 -0.62 21.55 -15.26
N ILE A 454 0.57 21.32 -14.73
CA ILE A 454 1.49 22.39 -14.35
C ILE A 454 2.27 22.79 -15.61
N LYS A 455 2.21 24.07 -15.99
CA LYS A 455 2.85 24.58 -17.20
C LYS A 455 4.38 24.50 -17.07
N ARG A 456 5.00 23.66 -17.91
CA ARG A 456 6.47 23.50 -17.99
C ARG A 456 7.06 24.00 -19.30
N GLY A 457 6.22 24.17 -20.32
CA GLY A 457 6.60 24.71 -21.61
C GLY A 457 5.42 24.70 -22.57
N ASN A 458 5.67 25.06 -23.83
CA ASN A 458 4.62 25.12 -24.85
C ASN A 458 4.02 23.74 -25.18
N TYR A 459 4.78 22.65 -24.95
CA TYR A 459 4.34 21.28 -25.21
C TYR A 459 3.23 20.82 -24.25
N THR A 460 3.20 21.36 -23.02
CA THR A 460 2.28 20.94 -21.95
C THR A 460 0.81 21.02 -22.39
N ILE A 461 0.45 22.04 -23.17
CA ILE A 461 -0.92 22.25 -23.62
C ILE A 461 -1.33 21.20 -24.66
N GLU A 462 -0.47 20.91 -25.64
CA GLU A 462 -0.78 19.93 -26.68
C GLU A 462 -0.81 18.50 -26.12
N GLU A 463 0.07 18.19 -25.17
CA GLU A 463 0.06 16.92 -24.44
C GLU A 463 -1.24 16.75 -23.64
N GLY A 464 -1.64 17.76 -22.86
CA GLY A 464 -2.88 17.73 -22.09
C GLY A 464 -4.12 17.61 -22.98
N LYS A 465 -4.14 18.27 -24.15
CA LYS A 465 -5.24 18.09 -25.12
C LYS A 465 -5.32 16.67 -25.67
N GLN A 466 -4.17 16.07 -25.99
CA GLN A 466 -4.12 14.72 -26.51
C GLN A 466 -4.59 13.70 -25.47
N GLN A 467 -4.12 13.82 -24.22
CA GLN A 467 -4.51 12.95 -23.11
C GLN A 467 -6.01 13.07 -22.81
N LEU A 468 -6.51 14.30 -22.62
CA LEU A 468 -7.94 14.54 -22.41
C LEU A 468 -8.79 13.99 -23.56
N ASN A 469 -8.38 14.22 -24.82
CA ASN A 469 -9.09 13.67 -25.97
C ASN A 469 -9.18 12.14 -25.90
N ASP A 470 -8.07 11.47 -25.65
CA ASP A 470 -8.01 10.01 -25.66
C ASP A 470 -8.84 9.41 -24.53
N TYR A 471 -8.93 10.09 -23.39
CA TYR A 471 -9.80 9.69 -22.28
C TYR A 471 -11.28 9.92 -22.60
N LEU A 472 -11.64 11.08 -23.16
CA LEU A 472 -13.02 11.37 -23.58
C LEU A 472 -13.56 10.32 -24.58
N ASP A 473 -12.71 9.71 -25.41
CA ASP A 473 -13.12 8.59 -26.28
C ASP A 473 -13.51 7.34 -25.49
N ILE A 474 -12.83 7.06 -24.38
CA ILE A 474 -13.07 5.88 -23.54
C ILE A 474 -14.43 5.99 -22.84
N ILE A 475 -14.71 7.15 -22.27
CA ILE A 475 -15.94 7.40 -21.51
C ILE A 475 -17.12 7.90 -22.37
N GLY A 476 -16.89 8.09 -23.68
CA GLY A 476 -17.93 8.49 -24.63
C GLY A 476 -18.37 9.96 -24.53
N LEU A 477 -17.57 10.82 -23.88
CA LEU A 477 -17.86 12.25 -23.76
C LEU A 477 -17.34 13.05 -24.97
N LYS A 478 -17.99 14.19 -25.24
CA LYS A 478 -17.61 15.11 -26.34
C LYS A 478 -16.98 16.41 -25.86
N GLU A 479 -17.00 16.66 -24.56
CA GLU A 479 -16.49 17.88 -23.94
C GLU A 479 -15.71 17.53 -22.67
N GLY A 480 -14.61 18.25 -22.43
CA GLY A 480 -13.81 18.14 -21.21
C GLY A 480 -13.02 19.41 -20.93
N TYR A 481 -12.46 19.50 -19.73
CA TYR A 481 -11.73 20.67 -19.25
C TYR A 481 -10.23 20.36 -19.14
N LEU A 482 -9.40 21.23 -19.71
CA LEU A 482 -7.95 21.21 -19.53
C LEU A 482 -7.56 22.38 -18.63
N VAL A 483 -7.25 22.09 -17.38
CA VAL A 483 -6.88 23.08 -16.37
C VAL A 483 -5.36 23.22 -16.31
N ILE A 484 -4.86 24.43 -16.52
CA ILE A 484 -3.44 24.72 -16.65
C ILE A 484 -3.04 25.68 -15.53
N PHE A 485 -2.20 25.19 -14.61
CA PHE A 485 -1.59 25.98 -13.54
C PHE A 485 -0.25 26.54 -14.01
N ASP A 486 -0.10 27.86 -14.05
CA ASP A 486 1.14 28.54 -14.38
C ASP A 486 1.89 28.96 -13.09
N PRO A 487 2.99 28.25 -12.72
CA PRO A 487 3.72 28.56 -11.51
C PRO A 487 4.60 29.82 -11.64
N ALA A 488 4.75 30.40 -12.84
CA ALA A 488 5.59 31.57 -13.05
C ALA A 488 5.10 32.78 -12.26
N ASP A 489 6.00 33.60 -11.72
CA ASP A 489 5.62 34.84 -11.04
C ASP A 489 5.32 35.95 -12.07
N ILE A 490 4.14 35.86 -12.67
CA ILE A 490 3.61 36.80 -13.66
C ILE A 490 2.26 37.35 -13.19
N GLU A 491 1.86 38.49 -13.74
CA GLU A 491 0.56 39.10 -13.42
C GLU A 491 -0.61 38.14 -13.70
N TRP A 492 -1.58 38.10 -12.78
CA TRP A 492 -2.75 37.22 -12.86
C TRP A 492 -3.56 37.36 -14.14
N GLU A 493 -3.56 38.54 -14.76
CA GLU A 493 -4.22 38.80 -16.04
C GLU A 493 -3.62 37.99 -17.20
N ASN A 494 -2.35 37.59 -17.06
CA ASN A 494 -1.65 36.73 -18.02
C ASN A 494 -1.78 35.23 -17.70
N LYS A 495 -2.25 34.88 -16.49
CA LYS A 495 -2.49 33.49 -16.06
C LYS A 495 -3.93 33.06 -16.27
N ILE A 496 -4.88 33.93 -15.94
CA ILE A 496 -6.31 33.62 -15.94
C ILE A 496 -6.85 33.78 -17.35
N TYR A 497 -7.27 32.66 -17.95
CA TYR A 497 -7.97 32.66 -19.23
C TYR A 497 -9.01 31.55 -19.30
N TRP A 498 -9.94 31.71 -20.23
CA TRP A 498 -10.95 30.72 -20.58
C TRP A 498 -11.01 30.59 -22.09
N LYS A 499 -10.68 29.43 -22.64
CA LYS A 499 -10.62 29.24 -24.10
C LYS A 499 -11.25 27.92 -24.52
N LYS A 500 -12.34 28.02 -25.28
CA LYS A 500 -12.98 26.88 -25.94
C LYS A 500 -12.27 26.59 -27.26
N THR A 501 -11.85 25.34 -27.47
CA THR A 501 -11.19 24.91 -28.71
C THR A 501 -11.73 23.56 -29.15
N VAL A 502 -11.69 23.28 -30.45
CA VAL A 502 -12.03 21.98 -31.01
C VAL A 502 -10.74 21.23 -31.27
N TYR A 503 -10.61 20.03 -30.72
CA TYR A 503 -9.48 19.13 -30.91
C TYR A 503 -10.00 17.75 -31.28
N LYS A 504 -9.62 17.24 -32.46
CA LYS A 504 -10.05 15.92 -32.98
C LYS A 504 -11.56 15.65 -32.82
N ASN A 505 -12.40 16.64 -33.18
CA ASN A 505 -13.87 16.61 -33.11
C ASN A 505 -14.47 16.58 -31.69
N LYS A 506 -13.67 16.85 -30.66
CA LYS A 506 -14.14 17.09 -29.29
C LYS A 506 -13.89 18.53 -28.88
N THR A 507 -14.69 18.98 -27.93
CA THR A 507 -14.56 20.30 -27.34
C THR A 507 -13.64 20.22 -26.13
N ILE A 508 -12.57 21.01 -26.14
CA ILE A 508 -11.68 21.17 -25.00
C ILE A 508 -11.82 22.61 -24.47
N ILE A 509 -12.20 22.72 -23.20
CA ILE A 509 -12.31 23.98 -22.48
C ILE A 509 -11.02 24.18 -21.69
N MET A 510 -10.16 25.08 -22.13
CA MET A 510 -8.91 25.39 -21.43
C MET A 510 -9.15 26.45 -20.37
N VAL A 511 -8.71 26.17 -19.14
CA VAL A 511 -8.87 27.01 -17.95
C VAL A 511 -7.48 27.34 -17.40
N GLY A 512 -7.05 28.59 -17.53
CA GLY A 512 -5.75 29.06 -17.03
C GLY A 512 -5.80 29.56 -15.59
N LEU A 513 -4.80 29.22 -14.78
CA LEU A 513 -4.67 29.55 -13.36
C LEU A 513 -3.25 30.00 -13.00
#